data_AF-A0A8I5UFQ4-F1
#
_entry.id   AF-A0A8I5UFQ4-F1
#
_cell.length_a   1.000
_cell.length_b   1.000
_cell.length_c   1.000
_cell.angle_alpha   90.00
_cell.angle_beta   90.00
_cell.angle_gamma   90.00
#
_symmetry.space_group_name_H-M   'P 1'
#
loop_
_entity.id
_entity.type
_entity.pdbx_description
1 polymer ?
#
loop_
_entity_poly.entity_id
_entity_poly.type
_entity_poly.pdbx_seq_one_letter_code
_entity_poly.pdbx_strand_id
1 'polypeptide(L)'
;MNITLTLALEMRPKCLWGFYLYPDCYNYDYRINPETYTGNCPNDEVLHNDQLLWLWEKSAALYPSIHLDKILKSSLNALKFVHYRVREAMRIAEMTRHDYVLPVFIFSRPFYLHSTEALSQEDLVHTIGESAALGAAGVILWGGYEYSASKENCLSVQQAIRGPLGHYAVNVTSAAKLCSQSLCNNHGRCIRKTPESSFYLHMPESSGKKYVLNKSFRFIISENNKQKTVTAMKNGFMCHCYYGWHGPSCHDHSSDLLREMNKAPTVNFNLLVFLSMAFSVILLKKFVVLTTMPIFP
;
A
#
# COMPACT_ATOMS: atom_id res chain seq x y z
N MET A 1 15.67 -12.67 7.81
CA MET A 1 14.59 -12.15 6.92
C MET A 1 14.27 -13.12 5.79
N ASN A 2 15.24 -13.55 4.96
CA ASN A 2 15.00 -14.45 3.82
C ASN A 2 14.33 -15.80 4.21
N ILE A 3 14.90 -16.52 5.19
CA ILE A 3 14.36 -17.82 5.66
C ILE A 3 12.90 -17.66 6.13
N THR A 4 12.60 -16.57 6.83
CA THR A 4 11.25 -16.27 7.32
C THR A 4 10.25 -16.08 6.18
N LEU A 5 10.60 -15.28 5.17
CA LEU A 5 9.74 -15.08 4.00
C LEU A 5 9.55 -16.36 3.20
N THR A 6 10.63 -17.13 3.03
CA THR A 6 10.58 -18.43 2.35
C THR A 6 9.60 -19.37 3.05
N LEU A 7 9.73 -19.55 4.36
CA LEU A 7 8.82 -20.38 5.13
C LEU A 7 7.37 -19.85 5.09
N ALA A 8 7.18 -18.54 5.17
CA ALA A 8 5.85 -17.93 5.13
C ALA A 8 5.16 -18.17 3.78
N LEU A 9 5.89 -18.06 2.67
CA LEU A 9 5.42 -18.36 1.32
C LEU A 9 5.12 -19.86 1.13
N GLU A 10 5.96 -20.76 1.65
CA GLU A 10 5.70 -22.20 1.61
C GLU A 10 4.43 -22.57 2.39
N MET A 11 4.25 -21.98 3.58
CA MET A 11 3.09 -22.27 4.42
C MET A 11 1.81 -21.61 3.89
N ARG A 12 1.90 -20.42 3.29
CA ARG A 12 0.75 -19.62 2.82
C ARG A 12 1.09 -18.95 1.48
N PRO A 13 1.10 -19.72 0.37
CA PRO A 13 1.60 -19.24 -0.94
C PRO A 13 0.70 -18.19 -1.62
N LYS A 14 -0.54 -18.04 -1.16
CA LYS A 14 -1.49 -17.04 -1.70
C LYS A 14 -1.46 -15.71 -0.93
N CYS A 15 -0.65 -15.61 0.12
CA CYS A 15 -0.53 -14.38 0.92
C CYS A 15 0.58 -13.50 0.38
N LEU A 16 0.37 -12.19 0.43
CA LEU A 16 1.31 -11.17 -0.03
C LEU A 16 2.34 -10.88 1.07
N TRP A 17 3.29 -11.79 1.27
CA TRP A 17 4.31 -11.61 2.30
C TRP A 17 5.33 -10.53 1.96
N GLY A 18 5.75 -9.79 2.98
CA GLY A 18 6.78 -8.75 2.91
C GLY A 18 7.01 -8.18 4.32
N PHE A 19 8.10 -7.44 4.50
CA PHE A 19 8.38 -6.78 5.78
C PHE A 19 7.79 -5.37 5.79
N TYR A 20 7.10 -5.03 6.88
CA TYR A 20 6.74 -3.64 7.20
C TYR A 20 7.98 -2.74 7.18
N LEU A 21 7.79 -1.48 6.78
CA LEU A 21 8.76 -0.40 6.64
C LEU A 21 9.64 -0.48 5.38
N TYR A 22 9.75 -1.63 4.73
CA TYR A 22 10.67 -1.81 3.61
C TYR A 22 10.02 -1.61 2.22
N PRO A 23 10.73 -0.96 1.27
CA PRO A 23 11.98 -0.23 1.47
C PRO A 23 11.76 1.08 2.26
N ASP A 24 12.79 1.54 2.96
CA ASP A 24 12.81 2.88 3.54
C ASP A 24 13.67 3.79 2.64
N CYS A 25 13.26 5.05 2.54
CA CYS A 25 13.92 6.12 1.79
C CYS A 25 14.86 6.94 2.67
N TYR A 26 14.70 6.89 4.00
CA TYR A 26 15.49 7.64 4.98
C TYR A 26 15.55 9.17 4.78
N ASN A 27 14.56 9.74 4.09
CA ASN A 27 14.44 11.17 3.78
C ASN A 27 13.90 12.02 4.95
N TYR A 28 14.47 11.86 6.16
CA TYR A 28 14.01 12.50 7.40
C TYR A 28 14.68 13.84 7.72
N ASP A 29 15.53 14.35 6.83
CA ASP A 29 16.31 15.59 6.99
C ASP A 29 15.46 16.87 6.94
N TYR A 30 14.15 16.76 6.67
CA TYR A 30 13.18 17.85 6.87
C TYR A 30 13.20 18.44 8.28
N ARG A 31 13.66 17.67 9.28
CA ARG A 31 13.82 18.14 10.67
C ARG A 31 15.03 19.06 10.87
N ILE A 32 16.03 18.93 9.99
CA ILE A 32 17.30 19.63 10.09
C ILE A 32 17.29 20.84 9.15
N ASN A 33 16.87 20.63 7.90
CA ASN A 33 16.96 21.61 6.82
C ASN A 33 15.61 21.83 6.11
N PRO A 34 14.56 22.29 6.81
CA PRO A 34 13.20 22.37 6.24
C PRO A 34 13.09 23.27 5.01
N GLU A 35 13.90 24.32 4.91
CA GLU A 35 13.84 25.30 3.79
C GLU A 35 14.44 24.74 2.49
N THR A 36 15.49 23.92 2.59
CA THR A 36 16.18 23.32 1.44
C THR A 36 15.78 21.86 1.21
N TYR A 37 14.84 21.33 2.00
CA TYR A 37 14.39 19.95 1.92
C TYR A 37 13.83 19.61 0.54
N THR A 38 14.41 18.58 -0.07
CA THR A 38 14.02 18.10 -1.41
C THR A 38 13.08 16.90 -1.36
N GLY A 39 13.13 16.13 -0.27
CA GLY A 39 12.41 14.86 -0.12
C GLY A 39 13.13 13.66 -0.71
N ASN A 40 14.18 13.84 -1.51
CA ASN A 40 14.92 12.74 -2.13
C ASN A 40 15.42 11.73 -1.08
N CYS A 41 15.40 10.45 -1.45
CA CYS A 41 16.15 9.44 -0.71
C CYS A 41 17.65 9.74 -0.87
N PRO A 42 18.46 9.68 0.20
CA PRO A 42 19.91 9.81 0.07
C PRO A 42 20.46 8.75 -0.90
N ASN A 43 21.44 9.11 -1.73
CA ASN A 43 21.98 8.21 -2.75
C ASN A 43 22.51 6.90 -2.17
N ASP A 44 23.16 6.97 -1.01
CA ASP A 44 23.69 5.78 -0.31
C ASP A 44 22.55 4.83 0.08
N GLU A 45 21.38 5.35 0.44
CA GLU A 45 20.22 4.54 0.83
C GLU A 45 19.53 3.90 -0.38
N VAL A 46 19.51 4.58 -1.52
CA VAL A 46 19.09 3.98 -2.80
C VAL A 46 20.00 2.80 -3.16
N LEU A 47 21.32 2.96 -3.00
CA LEU A 47 22.30 1.89 -3.24
C LEU A 47 22.17 0.75 -2.23
N HIS A 48 21.93 1.04 -0.95
CA HIS A 48 21.64 0.01 0.04
C HIS A 48 20.37 -0.78 -0.31
N ASN A 49 19.31 -0.10 -0.75
CA ASN A 49 18.10 -0.77 -1.22
C ASN A 49 18.37 -1.65 -2.45
N ASP A 50 19.25 -1.26 -3.37
CA ASP A 50 19.65 -2.12 -4.50
C ASP A 50 20.36 -3.40 -4.05
N GLN A 51 21.19 -3.31 -3.02
CA GLN A 51 21.91 -4.46 -2.44
C GLN A 51 20.99 -5.44 -1.70
N LEU A 52 19.76 -5.03 -1.38
CA LEU A 52 18.73 -5.86 -0.75
C LEU A 52 17.90 -6.67 -1.74
N LEU A 53 18.35 -6.85 -2.99
CA LEU A 53 17.64 -7.67 -4.00
C LEU A 53 17.20 -9.04 -3.48
N TRP A 54 18.03 -9.69 -2.66
CA TRP A 54 17.72 -10.98 -2.01
C TRP A 54 16.45 -10.94 -1.13
N LEU A 55 16.09 -9.77 -0.59
CA LEU A 55 14.90 -9.55 0.22
C LEU A 55 13.68 -9.33 -0.69
N TRP A 56 13.87 -8.55 -1.75
CA TRP A 56 12.80 -8.18 -2.68
C TRP A 56 12.33 -9.40 -3.47
N GLU A 57 13.25 -10.22 -3.98
CA GLU A 57 12.94 -11.45 -4.73
C GLU A 57 12.14 -12.48 -3.90
N LYS A 58 12.30 -12.43 -2.57
CA LYS A 58 11.55 -13.28 -1.62
C LYS A 58 10.28 -12.63 -1.10
N SER A 59 10.01 -11.38 -1.47
CA SER A 59 8.79 -10.66 -1.10
C SER A 59 7.73 -10.85 -2.19
N ALA A 60 6.48 -11.02 -1.77
CA ALA A 60 5.33 -11.02 -2.67
C ALA A 60 4.64 -9.63 -2.73
N ALA A 61 4.99 -8.73 -1.81
CA ALA A 61 4.57 -7.32 -1.80
C ALA A 61 5.55 -6.46 -1.00
N LEU A 62 5.53 -5.14 -1.23
CA LEU A 62 6.31 -4.16 -0.47
C LEU A 62 5.40 -3.34 0.46
N TYR A 63 5.93 -2.93 1.61
CA TYR A 63 5.17 -2.30 2.68
C TYR A 63 5.88 -1.08 3.28
N PRO A 64 6.21 -0.06 2.46
CA PRO A 64 6.88 1.15 2.93
C PRO A 64 5.93 1.94 3.86
N SER A 65 6.51 2.60 4.86
CA SER A 65 5.75 3.50 5.75
C SER A 65 5.90 4.95 5.32
N ILE A 66 4.82 5.73 5.36
CA ILE A 66 4.79 7.16 5.05
C ILE A 66 4.15 7.97 6.19
N HIS A 67 4.26 7.49 7.43
CA HIS A 67 3.65 8.14 8.58
C HIS A 67 4.11 9.60 8.68
N LEU A 68 3.17 10.54 8.65
CA LEU A 68 3.48 11.96 8.71
C LEU A 68 3.69 12.42 10.15
N ASP A 69 4.83 13.07 10.38
CA ASP A 69 5.08 13.85 11.57
C ASP A 69 4.24 15.13 11.56
N LYS A 70 3.81 15.59 12.73
CA LYS A 70 3.03 16.82 12.88
C LYS A 70 3.78 18.06 12.39
N ILE A 71 5.11 18.07 12.43
CA ILE A 71 5.92 19.18 11.88
C ILE A 71 5.72 19.36 10.36
N LEU A 72 5.30 18.32 9.64
CA LEU A 72 5.05 18.37 8.21
C LEU A 72 3.62 18.79 7.85
N LYS A 73 2.74 18.97 8.84
CA LYS A 73 1.31 19.22 8.64
C LYS A 73 1.06 20.30 7.57
N SER A 74 0.25 19.97 6.56
CA SER A 74 -0.22 20.89 5.53
C SER A 74 0.91 21.69 4.88
N SER A 75 1.98 20.98 4.51
CA SER A 75 3.16 21.58 3.89
C SER A 75 3.56 20.85 2.61
N LEU A 76 4.23 21.56 1.71
CA LEU A 76 4.86 20.93 0.54
C LEU A 76 5.94 19.92 0.95
N ASN A 77 6.51 20.03 2.15
CA ASN A 77 7.46 19.06 2.64
C ASN A 77 6.79 17.73 3.02
N ALA A 78 5.51 17.72 3.42
CA ALA A 78 4.74 16.46 3.53
C ALA A 78 4.62 15.77 2.17
N LEU A 79 4.27 16.53 1.12
CA LEU A 79 4.20 15.98 -0.24
C LEU A 79 5.54 15.40 -0.67
N LYS A 80 6.63 16.17 -0.55
CA LYS A 80 7.98 15.71 -0.89
C LYS A 80 8.36 14.45 -0.11
N PHE A 81 8.12 14.43 1.20
CA PHE A 81 8.41 13.28 2.07
C PHE A 81 7.71 12.01 1.59
N VAL A 82 6.40 12.09 1.33
CA VAL A 82 5.64 10.93 0.85
C VAL A 82 6.03 10.55 -0.57
N HIS A 83 6.10 11.52 -1.48
CA HIS A 83 6.35 11.33 -2.90
C HIS A 83 7.57 10.45 -3.16
N TYR A 84 8.72 10.79 -2.57
CA TYR A 84 9.94 10.05 -2.79
C TYR A 84 9.97 8.67 -2.11
N ARG A 85 9.28 8.51 -0.98
CA ARG A 85 9.12 7.19 -0.33
C ARG A 85 8.30 6.23 -1.18
N VAL A 86 7.20 6.73 -1.76
CA VAL A 86 6.38 5.93 -2.68
C VAL A 86 7.17 5.63 -3.95
N ARG A 87 7.90 6.61 -4.52
CA ARG A 87 8.73 6.40 -5.70
C ARG A 87 9.81 5.36 -5.50
N GLU A 88 10.50 5.38 -4.36
CA GLU A 88 11.52 4.38 -4.08
C GLU A 88 10.91 2.98 -3.97
N ALA A 89 9.76 2.84 -3.30
CA ALA A 89 9.06 1.56 -3.25
C ALA A 89 8.59 1.09 -4.63
N MET A 90 8.12 1.99 -5.50
CA MET A 90 7.74 1.65 -6.87
C MET A 90 8.97 1.25 -7.71
N ARG A 91 10.10 1.95 -7.56
CA ARG A 91 11.37 1.61 -8.22
C ARG A 91 11.84 0.21 -7.83
N ILE A 92 11.86 -0.09 -6.53
CA ILE A 92 12.19 -1.43 -6.03
C ILE A 92 11.21 -2.47 -6.57
N ALA A 93 9.91 -2.20 -6.55
CA ALA A 93 8.90 -3.11 -7.07
C ALA A 93 9.09 -3.45 -8.55
N GLU A 94 9.50 -2.48 -9.36
CA GLU A 94 9.73 -2.63 -10.81
C GLU A 94 11.03 -3.37 -11.11
N MET A 95 12.10 -3.11 -10.36
CA MET A 95 13.39 -3.77 -10.60
C MET A 95 13.45 -5.20 -10.05
N THR A 96 12.55 -5.58 -9.13
CA THR A 96 12.63 -6.88 -8.43
C THR A 96 12.41 -8.06 -9.37
N ARG A 97 11.50 -7.95 -10.34
CA ARG A 97 11.16 -9.06 -11.24
C ARG A 97 10.89 -8.55 -12.66
N HIS A 98 11.16 -9.41 -13.65
CA HIS A 98 10.96 -9.09 -15.06
C HIS A 98 9.53 -9.41 -15.56
N ASP A 99 8.83 -10.32 -14.89
CA ASP A 99 7.53 -10.85 -15.31
C ASP A 99 6.34 -10.05 -14.76
N TYR A 100 6.50 -9.43 -13.58
CA TYR A 100 5.50 -8.53 -13.00
C TYR A 100 6.11 -7.58 -11.96
N VAL A 101 5.45 -6.45 -11.77
CA VAL A 101 5.83 -5.46 -10.75
C VAL A 101 5.17 -5.80 -9.42
N LEU A 102 5.95 -5.88 -8.34
CA LEU A 102 5.42 -6.20 -7.02
C LEU A 102 4.30 -5.22 -6.61
N PRO A 103 3.20 -5.70 -6.01
CA PRO A 103 2.21 -4.80 -5.42
C PRO A 103 2.82 -4.08 -4.22
N VAL A 104 2.64 -2.76 -4.18
CA VAL A 104 3.11 -1.90 -3.09
C VAL A 104 1.92 -1.45 -2.26
N PHE A 105 1.90 -1.80 -0.97
CA PHE A 105 0.86 -1.36 -0.03
C PHE A 105 1.45 -0.37 0.96
N ILE A 106 1.01 0.87 0.86
CA ILE A 106 1.58 1.98 1.62
C ILE A 106 1.03 1.98 3.04
N PHE A 107 1.90 1.90 4.05
CA PHE A 107 1.51 2.09 5.44
C PHE A 107 1.37 3.58 5.73
N SER A 108 0.16 3.98 6.09
CA SER A 108 -0.18 5.35 6.51
C SER A 108 -0.96 5.33 7.82
N ARG A 109 -1.21 6.50 8.41
CA ARG A 109 -1.99 6.65 9.63
C ARG A 109 -3.15 7.61 9.40
N PRO A 110 -4.27 7.43 10.11
CA PRO A 110 -5.35 8.43 10.11
C PRO A 110 -4.99 9.73 10.85
N PHE A 111 -3.93 9.71 11.67
CA PHE A 111 -3.50 10.81 12.54
C PHE A 111 -1.98 11.03 12.42
N TYR A 112 -1.52 12.25 12.68
CA TYR A 112 -0.08 12.55 12.73
C TYR A 112 0.63 11.71 13.80
N LEU A 113 1.91 11.41 13.58
CA LEU A 113 2.73 10.68 14.55
C LEU A 113 2.70 11.35 15.92
N HIS A 114 2.60 10.52 16.96
CA HIS A 114 2.55 10.93 18.37
C HIS A 114 1.42 11.94 18.67
N SER A 115 0.34 11.92 17.88
CA SER A 115 -0.81 12.81 18.04
C SER A 115 -2.13 12.08 17.79
N THR A 116 -3.21 12.61 18.39
CA THR A 116 -4.61 12.25 18.08
C THR A 116 -5.25 13.25 17.11
N GLU A 117 -4.45 14.14 16.53
CA GLU A 117 -4.89 15.07 15.50
C GLU A 117 -4.96 14.37 14.14
N ALA A 118 -6.15 14.35 13.54
CA ALA A 118 -6.38 13.70 12.27
C ALA A 118 -5.65 14.45 11.14
N LEU A 119 -5.22 13.72 10.11
CA LEU A 119 -4.60 14.35 8.93
C LEU A 119 -5.57 15.37 8.31
N SER A 120 -5.02 16.52 7.90
CA SER A 120 -5.77 17.54 7.17
C SER A 120 -6.22 17.00 5.80
N GLN A 121 -7.21 17.65 5.16
CA GLN A 121 -7.62 17.29 3.80
C GLN A 121 -6.44 17.36 2.81
N GLU A 122 -5.57 18.34 2.97
CA GLU A 122 -4.36 18.49 2.17
C GLU A 122 -3.40 17.32 2.39
N ASP A 123 -3.18 16.89 3.63
CA ASP A 123 -2.30 15.76 3.90
C ASP A 123 -2.91 14.40 3.53
N LEU A 124 -4.23 14.28 3.47
CA LEU A 124 -4.89 13.14 2.82
C LEU A 124 -4.56 13.10 1.31
N VAL A 125 -4.47 14.26 0.65
CA VAL A 125 -3.99 14.36 -0.73
C VAL A 125 -2.52 13.97 -0.84
N HIS A 126 -1.67 14.55 0.01
CA HIS A 126 -0.22 14.25 0.02
C HIS A 126 0.11 12.81 0.40
N THR A 127 -0.77 12.10 1.12
CA THR A 127 -0.57 10.70 1.51
C THR A 127 -1.30 9.72 0.58
N ILE A 128 -2.61 9.54 0.77
CA ILE A 128 -3.44 8.58 0.04
C ILE A 128 -3.55 8.97 -1.44
N GLY A 129 -3.71 10.27 -1.73
CA GLY A 129 -3.80 10.77 -3.10
C GLY A 129 -2.54 10.50 -3.90
N GLU A 130 -1.39 10.87 -3.32
CA GLU A 130 -0.09 10.70 -3.96
C GLU A 130 0.25 9.23 -4.17
N SER A 131 -0.01 8.40 -3.16
CA SER A 131 0.15 6.95 -3.26
C SER A 131 -0.65 6.35 -4.41
N ALA A 132 -1.93 6.73 -4.55
CA ALA A 132 -2.78 6.23 -5.62
C ALA A 132 -2.34 6.74 -7.00
N ALA A 133 -1.94 8.01 -7.10
CA ALA A 133 -1.51 8.61 -8.36
C ALA A 133 -0.20 7.98 -8.89
N LEU A 134 0.71 7.60 -7.99
CA LEU A 134 1.95 6.90 -8.32
C LEU A 134 1.77 5.39 -8.54
N GLY A 135 0.55 4.87 -8.40
CA GLY A 135 0.24 3.48 -8.74
C GLY A 135 0.39 2.49 -7.59
N ALA A 136 0.37 2.91 -6.33
CA ALA A 136 0.31 1.97 -5.21
C ALA A 136 -0.87 0.99 -5.37
N ALA A 137 -0.69 -0.25 -4.95
CA ALA A 137 -1.74 -1.27 -4.98
C ALA A 137 -2.81 -1.01 -3.91
N GLY A 138 -2.44 -0.33 -2.83
CA GLY A 138 -3.38 0.09 -1.78
C GLY A 138 -2.68 0.86 -0.67
N VAL A 139 -3.48 1.29 0.32
CA VAL A 139 -3.01 1.94 1.54
C VAL A 139 -3.53 1.17 2.74
N ILE A 140 -2.65 0.90 3.70
CA ILE A 140 -2.96 0.29 4.99
C ILE A 140 -2.98 1.42 6.02
N LEU A 141 -4.16 1.72 6.57
CA LEU A 141 -4.32 2.68 7.65
C LEU A 141 -4.05 1.98 8.98
N TRP A 142 -2.85 2.18 9.51
CA TRP A 142 -2.40 1.55 10.74
C TRP A 142 -2.66 2.43 11.98
N GLY A 143 -2.92 1.77 13.10
CA GLY A 143 -3.14 2.41 14.39
C GLY A 143 -2.66 1.53 15.54
N GLY A 144 -2.04 2.16 16.54
CA GLY A 144 -1.65 1.49 17.77
C GLY A 144 -2.78 1.51 18.83
N TYR A 145 -2.45 1.04 20.03
CA TYR A 145 -3.40 0.93 21.15
C TYR A 145 -4.00 2.29 21.56
N GLU A 146 -3.31 3.39 21.27
CA GLU A 146 -3.73 4.75 21.61
C GLU A 146 -5.08 5.11 20.98
N TYR A 147 -5.45 4.51 19.85
CA TYR A 147 -6.73 4.79 19.18
C TYR A 147 -7.93 4.18 19.90
N SER A 148 -7.71 3.16 20.74
CA SER A 148 -8.74 2.47 21.51
C SER A 148 -8.57 2.61 23.01
N ALA A 149 -7.65 3.46 23.47
CA ALA A 149 -7.31 3.60 24.89
C ALA A 149 -8.43 4.23 25.73
N SER A 150 -9.33 5.00 25.13
CA SER A 150 -10.46 5.65 25.80
C SER A 150 -11.67 5.73 24.88
N LYS A 151 -12.84 6.01 25.46
CA LYS A 151 -14.07 6.28 24.70
C LYS A 151 -13.89 7.47 23.76
N GLU A 152 -13.21 8.51 24.23
CA GLU A 152 -12.95 9.74 23.50
C GLU A 152 -12.06 9.48 22.26
N ASN A 153 -11.02 8.66 22.41
CA ASN A 153 -10.13 8.30 21.30
C ASN A 153 -10.87 7.46 20.26
N CYS A 154 -11.68 6.48 20.70
CA CYS A 154 -12.55 5.71 19.80
C CYS A 154 -13.53 6.60 19.03
N LEU A 155 -14.13 7.60 19.69
CA LEU A 155 -15.04 8.54 19.04
C LEU A 155 -14.32 9.44 18.04
N SER A 156 -13.10 9.89 18.34
CA SER A 156 -12.25 10.64 17.42
C SER A 156 -11.93 9.83 16.15
N VAL A 157 -11.54 8.55 16.32
CA VAL A 157 -11.32 7.62 15.20
C VAL A 157 -12.59 7.42 14.39
N GLN A 158 -13.73 7.21 15.04
CA GLN A 158 -15.01 7.07 14.37
C GLN A 158 -15.35 8.34 13.56
N GLN A 159 -15.10 9.53 14.11
CA GLN A 159 -15.37 10.80 13.44
C GLN A 159 -14.43 11.00 12.24
N ALA A 160 -13.15 10.66 12.36
CA ALA A 160 -12.21 10.70 11.23
C ALA A 160 -12.68 9.79 10.09
N ILE A 161 -13.00 8.52 10.40
CA ILE A 161 -13.48 7.53 9.41
C ILE A 161 -14.80 7.95 8.77
N ARG A 162 -15.77 8.47 9.55
CA ARG A 162 -17.06 8.93 9.01
C ARG A 162 -16.99 10.28 8.31
N GLY A 163 -15.90 11.03 8.52
CA GLY A 163 -15.72 12.38 8.03
C GLY A 163 -14.68 12.46 6.91
N PRO A 164 -13.73 13.42 6.99
CA PRO A 164 -12.73 13.70 5.96
C PRO A 164 -12.02 12.48 5.37
N LEU A 165 -11.50 11.60 6.22
CA LEU A 165 -10.70 10.46 5.79
C LEU A 165 -11.53 9.47 4.98
N GLY A 166 -12.69 9.04 5.48
CA GLY A 166 -13.54 8.10 4.75
C GLY A 166 -14.10 8.70 3.46
N HIS A 167 -14.47 9.99 3.48
CA HIS A 167 -14.94 10.69 2.28
C HIS A 167 -13.84 10.74 1.21
N TYR A 168 -12.61 11.04 1.60
CA TYR A 168 -11.47 11.09 0.70
C TYR A 168 -11.09 9.69 0.18
N ALA A 169 -11.10 8.66 1.03
CA ALA A 169 -10.86 7.28 0.62
C ALA A 169 -11.86 6.81 -0.43
N VAL A 170 -13.15 7.12 -0.27
CA VAL A 170 -14.19 6.82 -1.28
C VAL A 170 -13.96 7.60 -2.58
N ASN A 171 -13.53 8.86 -2.49
CA ASN A 171 -13.19 9.70 -3.64
C ASN A 171 -12.07 9.06 -4.49
N VAL A 172 -10.89 8.85 -3.89
CA VAL A 172 -9.74 8.30 -4.59
C VAL A 172 -10.02 6.89 -5.12
N THR A 173 -10.66 6.04 -4.33
CA THR A 173 -10.99 4.67 -4.75
C THR A 173 -11.96 4.66 -5.94
N SER A 174 -12.98 5.53 -5.94
CA SER A 174 -13.92 5.63 -7.06
C SER A 174 -13.25 6.14 -8.33
N ALA A 175 -12.37 7.13 -8.21
CA ALA A 175 -11.63 7.69 -9.33
C ALA A 175 -10.62 6.69 -9.92
N ALA A 176 -9.87 5.98 -9.07
CA ALA A 176 -8.97 4.92 -9.50
C ALA A 176 -9.71 3.79 -10.23
N LYS A 177 -10.88 3.38 -9.72
CA LYS A 177 -11.75 2.40 -10.38
C LYS A 177 -12.26 2.91 -11.74
N LEU A 178 -12.74 4.14 -11.81
CA LEU A 178 -13.20 4.74 -13.06
C LEU A 178 -12.07 4.81 -14.10
N CYS A 179 -10.86 5.17 -13.66
CA CYS A 179 -9.70 5.25 -14.51
C CYS A 179 -9.30 3.87 -15.06
N SER A 180 -9.19 2.86 -14.18
CA SER A 180 -8.92 1.47 -14.56
C SER A 180 -9.94 0.94 -15.58
N GLN A 181 -11.23 1.20 -15.35
CA GLN A 181 -12.33 0.83 -16.25
C GLN A 181 -12.22 1.49 -17.61
N SER A 182 -11.91 2.79 -17.63
CA SER A 182 -12.06 3.60 -18.85
C SER A 182 -10.79 3.65 -19.70
N LEU A 183 -9.61 3.53 -19.07
CA LEU A 183 -8.32 3.63 -19.75
C LEU A 183 -7.63 2.27 -19.88
N CYS A 184 -7.80 1.39 -18.88
CA CYS A 184 -7.00 0.17 -18.73
C CYS A 184 -7.83 -1.12 -18.83
N ASN A 185 -9.03 -1.06 -19.40
CA ASN A 185 -9.92 -2.20 -19.61
C ASN A 185 -10.23 -3.06 -18.36
N ASN A 186 -10.10 -2.52 -17.15
CA ASN A 186 -10.10 -3.27 -15.86
C ASN A 186 -8.93 -4.25 -15.67
N HIS A 187 -7.96 -4.26 -16.56
CA HIS A 187 -6.81 -5.16 -16.52
C HIS A 187 -5.51 -4.44 -16.17
N GLY A 188 -5.62 -3.24 -15.63
CA GLY A 188 -4.50 -2.45 -15.14
C GLY A 188 -4.95 -1.34 -14.22
N ARG A 189 -3.97 -0.74 -13.54
CA ARG A 189 -4.14 0.47 -12.74
C ARG A 189 -3.63 1.68 -13.52
N CYS A 190 -4.22 2.83 -13.24
CA CYS A 190 -3.71 4.09 -13.77
C CYS A 190 -2.53 4.57 -12.94
N ILE A 191 -1.45 4.98 -13.60
CA ILE A 191 -0.28 5.60 -12.99
C ILE A 191 -0.02 6.94 -13.66
N ARG A 192 0.43 7.93 -12.89
CA ARG A 192 0.74 9.27 -13.38
C ARG A 192 1.85 9.17 -14.44
N LYS A 193 1.66 9.79 -15.61
CA LYS A 193 2.64 9.75 -16.71
C LYS A 193 3.98 10.38 -16.34
N THR A 194 3.91 11.51 -15.65
CA THR A 194 5.06 12.26 -15.15
C THR A 194 4.95 12.29 -13.64
N PRO A 195 5.76 11.54 -12.89
CA PRO A 195 5.65 11.43 -11.44
C PRO A 195 5.54 12.79 -10.73
N GLU A 196 6.27 13.80 -11.20
CA GLU A 196 6.35 15.14 -10.63
C GLU A 196 5.15 16.06 -10.97
N SER A 197 4.26 15.63 -11.87
CA SER A 197 3.08 16.42 -12.24
C SER A 197 2.01 16.43 -11.16
N SER A 198 1.14 17.43 -11.15
CA SER A 198 0.08 17.64 -10.16
C SER A 198 -1.22 16.86 -10.44
N PHE A 199 -1.17 15.79 -11.23
CA PHE A 199 -2.35 14.99 -11.56
C PHE A 199 -2.71 14.02 -10.43
N TYR A 200 -3.95 14.08 -9.94
CA TYR A 200 -4.49 13.15 -8.95
C TYR A 200 -5.73 12.43 -9.44
N LEU A 201 -5.96 11.23 -8.90
CA LEU A 201 -7.17 10.44 -9.15
C LEU A 201 -8.26 10.90 -8.19
N HIS A 202 -9.03 11.92 -8.58
CA HIS A 202 -10.20 12.40 -7.85
C HIS A 202 -11.46 12.35 -8.71
N MET A 203 -12.58 12.07 -8.07
CA MET A 203 -13.90 12.22 -8.67
C MET A 203 -14.20 13.71 -8.87
N PRO A 204 -14.84 14.09 -9.99
CA PRO A 204 -15.20 15.48 -10.26
C PRO A 204 -16.08 16.06 -9.18
N GLU A 205 -15.88 17.33 -8.85
CA GLU A 205 -16.71 18.08 -7.89
C GLU A 205 -18.19 18.12 -8.28
N SER A 206 -18.48 18.09 -9.59
CA SER A 206 -19.84 18.03 -10.15
C SER A 206 -20.53 16.69 -9.99
N SER A 207 -19.88 15.69 -9.37
CA SER A 207 -20.46 14.37 -9.16
C SER A 207 -21.46 14.40 -7.99
N GLY A 208 -22.67 13.90 -8.23
CA GLY A 208 -23.65 13.69 -7.17
C GLY A 208 -23.20 12.60 -6.20
N LYS A 209 -23.64 12.68 -4.94
CA LYS A 209 -23.38 11.64 -3.92
C LYS A 209 -24.69 10.98 -3.53
N LYS A 210 -24.79 9.66 -3.71
CA LYS A 210 -25.91 8.86 -3.20
C LYS A 210 -25.47 8.15 -1.92
N TYR A 211 -26.01 8.59 -0.80
CA TYR A 211 -25.77 8.00 0.51
C TYR A 211 -26.49 6.65 0.64
N VAL A 212 -25.77 5.68 1.19
CA VAL A 212 -26.27 4.35 1.50
C VAL A 212 -26.33 4.23 3.02
N LEU A 213 -27.54 3.98 3.54
CA LEU A 213 -27.79 3.87 4.98
C LEU A 213 -26.81 2.87 5.63
N ASN A 214 -26.24 3.26 6.77
CA ASN A 214 -25.29 2.45 7.56
C ASN A 214 -24.02 1.99 6.81
N LYS A 215 -23.68 2.60 5.66
CA LYS A 215 -22.44 2.33 4.93
C LYS A 215 -21.68 3.63 4.67
N SER A 216 -21.71 4.09 3.43
CA SER A 216 -21.05 5.30 2.95
C SER A 216 -21.87 5.86 1.78
N PHE A 217 -21.31 6.76 0.99
CA PHE A 217 -21.90 7.21 -0.26
C PHE A 217 -21.20 6.58 -1.46
N ARG A 218 -21.87 6.60 -2.60
CA ARG A 218 -21.29 6.34 -3.91
C ARG A 218 -21.45 7.56 -4.80
N PHE A 219 -20.48 7.78 -5.69
CA PHE A 219 -20.60 8.84 -6.68
C PHE A 219 -21.57 8.46 -7.79
N ILE A 220 -22.32 9.46 -8.26
CA ILE A 220 -23.16 9.42 -9.45
C ILE A 220 -22.64 10.50 -10.37
N ILE A 221 -22.27 10.11 -11.58
CA ILE A 221 -21.73 11.02 -12.59
C ILE A 221 -22.60 10.94 -13.84
N SER A 222 -22.91 12.08 -14.45
CA SER A 222 -23.59 12.12 -15.74
C SER A 222 -22.65 11.66 -16.85
N GLU A 223 -23.17 11.11 -17.94
CA GLU A 223 -22.31 10.59 -19.02
C GLU A 223 -21.41 11.69 -19.62
N ASN A 224 -21.94 12.90 -19.78
CA ASN A 224 -21.16 14.05 -20.25
C ASN A 224 -19.99 14.40 -19.30
N ASN A 225 -20.23 14.41 -17.99
CA ASN A 225 -19.16 14.68 -17.02
C ASN A 225 -18.16 13.53 -16.99
N LYS A 226 -18.62 12.29 -17.06
CA LYS A 226 -17.77 11.09 -17.13
C LYS A 226 -16.83 11.17 -18.33
N GLN A 227 -17.33 11.52 -19.51
CA GLN A 227 -16.48 11.67 -20.71
C GLN A 227 -15.40 12.74 -20.51
N LYS A 228 -15.76 13.92 -19.96
CA LYS A 228 -14.78 14.98 -19.64
C LYS A 228 -13.72 14.50 -18.64
N THR A 229 -14.13 13.77 -17.61
CA THR A 229 -13.23 13.18 -16.62
C THR A 229 -12.28 12.18 -17.23
N VAL A 230 -12.78 11.28 -18.07
CA VAL A 230 -11.96 10.28 -18.77
C VAL A 230 -10.94 10.95 -19.69
N THR A 231 -11.33 12.01 -20.41
CA THR A 231 -10.39 12.81 -21.21
C THR A 231 -9.30 13.44 -20.35
N ALA A 232 -9.65 14.03 -19.20
CA ALA A 232 -8.67 14.59 -18.27
C ALA A 232 -7.73 13.51 -17.70
N MET A 233 -8.27 12.34 -17.32
CA MET A 233 -7.48 11.18 -16.89
C MET A 233 -6.49 10.75 -17.98
N LYS A 234 -6.93 10.67 -19.24
CA LYS A 234 -6.07 10.29 -20.37
C LYS A 234 -4.90 11.26 -20.59
N ASN A 235 -5.03 12.52 -20.19
CA ASN A 235 -3.94 13.49 -20.27
C ASN A 235 -2.86 13.22 -19.21
N GLY A 236 -3.26 13.00 -17.95
CA GLY A 236 -2.33 12.85 -16.82
C GLY A 236 -1.87 11.42 -16.50
N PHE A 237 -2.60 10.40 -16.96
CA PHE A 237 -2.38 9.00 -16.57
C PHE A 237 -2.15 8.07 -17.76
N MET A 238 -1.37 7.02 -17.52
CA MET A 238 -1.18 5.87 -18.40
C MET A 238 -1.50 4.58 -17.64
N CYS A 239 -1.59 3.47 -18.36
CA CYS A 239 -1.87 2.18 -17.74
C CYS A 239 -0.60 1.45 -17.33
N HIS A 240 -0.65 0.86 -16.14
CA HIS A 240 0.24 -0.19 -15.69
C HIS A 240 -0.58 -1.46 -15.60
N CYS A 241 -0.31 -2.41 -16.49
CA CYS A 241 -1.12 -3.61 -16.63
C CYS A 241 -0.86 -4.63 -15.51
N TYR A 242 -1.90 -5.36 -15.14
CA TYR A 242 -1.79 -6.49 -14.23
C TYR A 242 -1.12 -7.67 -14.93
N TYR A 243 -0.62 -8.61 -14.13
CA TYR A 243 0.05 -9.81 -14.64
C TYR A 243 -0.78 -10.51 -15.73
N GLY A 244 -0.13 -10.86 -16.83
CA GLY A 244 -0.74 -11.49 -18.01
C GLY A 244 -1.36 -10.52 -19.02
N TRP A 245 -1.43 -9.22 -18.71
CA TRP A 245 -1.97 -8.19 -19.61
C TRP A 245 -0.90 -7.19 -20.04
N HIS A 246 -1.05 -6.66 -21.24
CA HIS A 246 -0.08 -5.73 -21.83
C HIS A 246 -0.72 -4.84 -22.90
N GLY A 247 0.11 -3.97 -23.45
CA GLY A 247 -0.31 -2.90 -24.35
C GLY A 247 -0.67 -1.61 -23.59
N PRO A 248 -0.82 -0.49 -24.31
CA PRO A 248 -1.01 0.83 -23.70
C PRO A 248 -2.33 0.97 -22.91
N SER A 249 -3.31 0.10 -23.16
CA SER A 249 -4.61 0.07 -22.50
C SER A 249 -4.91 -1.26 -21.78
N CYS A 250 -3.93 -2.16 -21.66
CA CYS A 250 -4.11 -3.48 -21.05
C CYS A 250 -5.21 -4.32 -21.74
N HIS A 251 -5.24 -4.26 -23.07
CA HIS A 251 -6.22 -5.01 -23.88
C HIS A 251 -5.69 -6.39 -24.28
N ASP A 252 -4.39 -6.55 -24.44
CA ASP A 252 -3.78 -7.77 -24.96
C ASP A 252 -3.46 -8.72 -23.81
N HIS A 253 -3.77 -10.01 -23.95
CA HIS A 253 -3.53 -11.04 -22.93
C HIS A 253 -2.62 -12.14 -23.48
N SER A 254 -1.51 -12.45 -22.80
CA SER A 254 -0.60 -13.52 -23.21
C SER A 254 -0.97 -14.79 -22.46
N SER A 255 -1.62 -15.73 -23.15
CA SER A 255 -1.84 -17.09 -22.64
C SER A 255 -0.56 -17.90 -22.50
N ASP A 256 0.52 -17.52 -23.18
CA ASP A 256 1.66 -18.42 -23.41
C ASP A 256 2.65 -18.47 -22.23
N LEU A 257 2.75 -17.42 -21.41
CA LEU A 257 3.52 -17.42 -20.15
C LEU A 257 2.84 -18.24 -19.04
N LEU A 258 1.51 -18.40 -19.09
CA LEU A 258 0.74 -19.16 -18.10
C LEU A 258 0.98 -20.68 -18.20
N ARG A 259 1.51 -21.19 -19.33
CA ARG A 259 1.74 -22.63 -19.50
C ARG A 259 3.01 -23.13 -18.82
N GLU A 260 4.02 -22.28 -18.64
CA GLU A 260 5.25 -22.63 -17.91
C GLU A 260 5.14 -22.38 -16.41
N MET A 261 4.45 -21.30 -15.99
CA MET A 261 4.41 -20.87 -14.58
C MET A 261 3.29 -21.52 -13.74
N ASN A 262 2.30 -22.19 -14.35
CA ASN A 262 1.33 -23.02 -13.64
C ASN A 262 1.89 -24.40 -13.23
N LYS A 263 3.17 -24.69 -13.49
CA LYS A 263 3.86 -25.68 -12.68
C LYS A 263 4.03 -25.08 -11.30
N ALA A 264 3.16 -25.46 -10.36
CA ALA A 264 3.49 -25.33 -8.95
C ALA A 264 4.93 -25.82 -8.78
N PRO A 265 5.82 -25.07 -8.09
CA PRO A 265 7.10 -25.65 -7.74
C PRO A 265 6.77 -26.95 -7.02
N THR A 266 7.26 -28.08 -7.54
CA THR A 266 7.28 -29.35 -6.82
C THR A 266 8.23 -29.14 -5.65
N VAL A 267 7.77 -28.41 -4.64
CA VAL A 267 8.44 -28.31 -3.36
C VAL A 267 8.18 -29.66 -2.72
N ASN A 268 9.23 -30.48 -2.66
CA ASN A 268 9.21 -31.68 -1.85
C ASN A 268 8.81 -31.25 -0.43
N PHE A 269 7.57 -31.57 -0.05
CA PHE A 269 7.07 -31.32 1.28
C PHE A 269 8.00 -32.04 2.26
N ASN A 270 8.85 -31.28 2.94
CA ASN A 270 9.86 -31.85 3.82
C ASN A 270 9.17 -32.24 5.13
N LEU A 271 8.57 -33.43 5.12
CA LEU A 271 7.76 -34.00 6.20
C LEU A 271 8.50 -33.94 7.55
N LEU A 272 9.84 -34.03 7.54
CA LEU A 272 10.68 -33.92 8.74
C LEU A 272 10.60 -32.56 9.42
N VAL A 273 10.53 -31.46 8.67
CA VAL A 273 10.43 -30.09 9.21
C VAL A 273 9.04 -29.86 9.82
N PHE A 274 8.00 -30.38 9.15
CA PHE A 274 6.65 -30.29 9.66
C PHE A 274 6.47 -31.14 10.93
N LEU A 275 7.04 -32.34 10.96
CA LEU A 275 7.04 -33.21 12.13
C LEU A 275 7.87 -32.63 13.28
N SER A 276 9.02 -32.00 13.03
CA SER A 276 9.83 -31.39 14.09
C SER A 276 9.13 -30.19 14.74
N MET A 277 8.44 -29.37 13.94
CA MET A 277 7.62 -28.26 14.44
C MET A 277 6.38 -28.76 15.21
N ALA A 278 5.72 -29.82 14.73
CA ALA A 278 4.60 -30.42 15.45
C ALA A 278 5.03 -31.06 16.78
N PHE A 279 6.16 -31.79 16.78
CA PHE A 279 6.70 -32.40 18.00
C PHE A 279 7.14 -31.37 19.03
N SER A 280 7.79 -30.28 18.62
CA SER A 280 8.19 -29.21 19.53
C SER A 280 6.99 -28.50 20.14
N VAL A 281 5.90 -28.27 19.38
CA VAL A 281 4.64 -27.71 19.92
C VAL A 281 3.95 -28.70 20.87
N ILE A 282 3.97 -30.00 20.60
CA ILE A 282 3.40 -31.03 21.49
C ILE A 282 4.21 -31.15 22.78
N LEU A 283 5.54 -31.12 22.70
CA LEU A 283 6.45 -31.13 23.85
C LEU A 283 6.25 -29.87 24.70
N LEU A 284 6.12 -28.69 24.08
CA LEU A 284 5.85 -27.44 24.79
C LEU A 284 4.50 -27.45 25.50
N LYS A 285 3.44 -27.97 24.85
CA LYS A 285 2.13 -28.16 25.48
C LYS A 285 2.18 -29.14 26.65
N LYS A 286 2.90 -30.25 26.52
CA LYS A 286 3.07 -31.20 27.64
C LYS A 286 3.87 -30.60 28.81
N PHE A 287 4.89 -29.79 28.53
CA PHE A 287 5.68 -29.11 29.56
C PHE A 287 4.86 -28.06 30.32
N VAL A 288 4.06 -27.25 29.62
CA VAL A 288 3.21 -26.21 30.24
C VAL A 288 2.07 -26.82 31.06
N VAL A 289 1.51 -27.96 30.64
CA VAL A 289 0.48 -28.68 31.42
C VAL A 289 1.07 -29.30 32.69
N LEU A 290 2.34 -29.73 32.67
CA LEU A 290 2.99 -30.32 33.86
C LEU A 290 3.35 -29.27 34.93
N THR A 291 3.58 -28.01 34.54
CA THR A 291 4.00 -26.94 35.47
C THR A 291 2.86 -26.08 36.01
N THR A 292 1.61 -26.34 35.61
CA THR A 292 0.43 -25.52 36.01
C THR A 292 -0.63 -26.29 36.80
N MET A 293 -0.28 -27.40 37.47
CA MET A 293 -1.15 -27.97 38.49
C MET A 293 -1.10 -27.11 39.78
N PRO A 294 -2.23 -26.56 40.25
CA PRO A 294 -2.27 -25.78 41.48
C PRO A 294 -2.19 -26.73 42.68
N ILE A 295 -1.20 -26.51 43.54
CA ILE A 295 -1.19 -27.05 44.90
C ILE A 295 -1.98 -26.06 45.77
N PHE A 296 -3.19 -26.42 46.15
CA PHE A 296 -3.89 -25.85 47.30
C PHE A 296 -4.57 -26.99 48.05
N PRO A 297 -4.41 -27.10 49.38
CA PRO A 297 -5.54 -27.29 50.26
C PRO A 297 -6.38 -26.01 50.35
#